data_AF-A0A7S2FT29-F1
#
_entry.id   AF-A0A7S2FT29-F1
#
_cell.length_a   1.000
_cell.length_b   1.000
_cell.length_c   1.000
_cell.angle_alpha   90.00
_cell.angle_beta   90.00
_cell.angle_gamma   90.00
#
_symmetry.space_group_name_H-M   'P 1'
#
loop_
_entity.id
_entity.type
_entity.pdbx_description
1 polymer ?
#
loop_
_entity_poly.entity_id
_entity_poly.type
_entity_poly.pdbx_seq_one_letter_code
_entity_poly.pdbx_strand_id
1 'polypeptide(L)'
;RKAAVRAVVDPSFPDFITSMQGVAQDLARLLTQDDVELRVVVCQVLGELGDFGSPILEQLINALDDPEAIVRQEAIRAVVAVARTEQEDRRDRVAEQLMRMLRLPDEP
;
A
#
# COMPACT_ATOMS: atom_id res chain seq x y z
N ARG A 1 13.29 30.26 -14.37
CA ARG A 1 12.47 29.21 -15.05
C ARG A 1 12.78 27.76 -14.60
N LYS A 2 13.90 27.44 -13.93
CA LYS A 2 14.16 26.08 -13.37
C LYS A 2 13.66 25.84 -11.93
N ALA A 3 13.12 26.86 -11.25
CA ALA A 3 12.65 26.75 -9.86
C ALA A 3 11.16 26.41 -9.71
N ALA A 4 10.35 26.54 -10.77
CA ALA A 4 8.89 26.41 -10.68
C ALA A 4 8.35 24.97 -10.81
N VAL A 5 9.15 24.03 -11.33
CA VAL A 5 8.72 22.64 -11.56
C VAL A 5 9.00 21.74 -10.36
N ARG A 6 9.78 22.21 -9.37
CA ARG A 6 10.16 21.43 -8.19
C ARG A 6 9.33 21.77 -6.93
N ALA A 7 8.37 22.69 -7.06
CA ALA A 7 7.53 23.19 -5.97
C ALA A 7 6.17 22.46 -5.84
N VAL A 8 5.85 21.53 -6.74
CA VAL A 8 4.54 20.84 -6.75
C VAL A 8 4.45 19.74 -5.70
N VAL A 9 5.57 19.33 -5.08
CA VAL A 9 5.58 18.29 -4.04
C VAL A 9 6.55 18.71 -2.94
N ASP A 10 6.19 19.73 -2.16
CA ASP A 10 6.81 19.94 -0.85
C ASP A 10 5.93 19.24 0.20
N PRO A 11 6.35 18.07 0.72
CA PRO A 11 5.59 17.31 1.71
C PRO A 11 5.42 18.04 3.06
N SER A 12 6.01 19.23 3.23
CA SER A 12 5.93 20.04 4.45
C SER A 12 4.63 20.85 4.59
N PHE A 13 3.72 20.78 3.61
CA PHE A 13 2.41 21.43 3.69
C PHE A 13 1.37 20.49 4.36
N PRO A 14 0.79 20.85 5.52
CA PRO A 14 -0.19 20.02 6.23
C PRO A 14 -1.41 19.64 5.38
N ASP A 15 -1.85 20.55 4.51
CA ASP A 15 -2.99 20.34 3.61
C ASP A 15 -2.68 19.30 2.53
N PHE A 16 -1.42 19.21 2.09
CA PHE A 16 -0.98 18.22 1.11
C PHE A 16 -1.01 16.81 1.72
N ILE A 17 -0.42 16.62 2.90
CA ILE A 17 -0.46 15.31 3.58
C ILE A 17 -1.90 14.89 3.89
N THR A 18 -2.72 15.79 4.41
CA THR A 18 -4.14 15.50 4.72
C THR A 18 -4.92 15.11 3.46
N SER A 19 -4.70 15.80 2.33
CA SER A 19 -5.34 15.47 1.06
C SER A 19 -4.89 14.11 0.52
N MET A 20 -3.59 13.83 0.58
CA MET A 20 -3.03 12.54 0.15
C MET A 20 -3.50 11.37 1.02
N GLN A 21 -3.68 11.60 2.33
CA GLN A 21 -4.29 10.60 3.22
C GLN A 21 -5.71 10.25 2.79
N GLY A 22 -6.53 11.26 2.46
CA GLY A 22 -7.88 11.04 1.95
C GLY A 22 -7.90 10.23 0.66
N VAL A 23 -7.05 10.60 -0.30
CA VAL A 23 -6.89 9.87 -1.57
C VAL A 23 -6.47 8.42 -1.32
N ALA A 24 -5.50 8.19 -0.44
CA ALA A 24 -5.02 6.85 -0.11
C ALA A 24 -6.13 5.98 0.54
N GLN A 25 -6.96 6.56 1.41
CA GLN A 25 -8.10 5.85 2.02
C GLN A 25 -9.18 5.50 1.01
N ASP A 26 -9.51 6.43 0.11
CA ASP A 26 -10.51 6.18 -0.92
C ASP A 26 -10.05 5.11 -1.91
N LEU A 27 -8.78 5.12 -2.30
CA LEU A 27 -8.19 4.05 -3.09
C LEU A 27 -8.22 2.72 -2.35
N ALA A 28 -7.85 2.67 -1.07
CA ALA A 28 -7.82 1.43 -0.31
C ALA A 28 -9.20 0.77 -0.15
N ARG A 29 -10.30 1.55 -0.19
CA ARG A 29 -11.67 0.99 -0.23
C ARG A 29 -11.94 0.20 -1.52
N LEU A 30 -11.21 0.45 -2.59
CA LEU A 30 -11.37 -0.25 -3.85
C LEU A 30 -10.76 -1.67 -3.83
N LEU A 31 -9.98 -2.02 -2.79
CA LEU A 31 -9.46 -3.37 -2.58
C LEU A 31 -10.55 -4.41 -2.24
N THR A 32 -11.79 -3.98 -1.99
CA THR A 32 -12.91 -4.90 -1.71
C THR A 32 -13.85 -5.09 -2.89
N GLN A 33 -13.55 -4.48 -4.05
CA GLN A 33 -14.38 -4.60 -5.24
C GLN A 33 -14.13 -5.94 -5.94
N ASP A 34 -15.15 -6.46 -6.61
CA ASP A 34 -15.10 -7.77 -7.28
C ASP A 34 -14.07 -7.83 -8.42
N ASP A 35 -13.76 -6.69 -9.03
CA ASP A 35 -12.82 -6.58 -10.15
C ASP A 35 -11.37 -6.83 -9.71
N VAL A 36 -10.81 -7.94 -10.16
CA VAL A 36 -9.44 -8.38 -9.88
C VAL A 36 -8.40 -7.39 -10.39
N GLU A 37 -8.57 -6.89 -11.61
CA GLU A 37 -7.63 -5.94 -12.22
C GLU A 37 -7.62 -4.63 -11.45
N LEU A 38 -8.80 -4.17 -10.99
CA LEU A 38 -8.90 -3.00 -10.13
C LEU A 38 -8.14 -3.20 -8.82
N ARG A 39 -8.30 -4.34 -8.14
CA ARG A 39 -7.58 -4.63 -6.89
C ARG A 39 -6.06 -4.65 -7.10
N VAL A 40 -5.59 -5.24 -8.21
CA VAL A 40 -4.18 -5.23 -8.61
C VAL A 40 -3.66 -3.79 -8.77
N VAL A 41 -4.36 -2.97 -9.55
CA VAL A 41 -3.98 -1.57 -9.81
C VAL A 41 -3.96 -0.76 -8.52
N VAL A 42 -4.93 -0.99 -7.64
CA VAL A 42 -5.00 -0.30 -6.34
C VAL A 42 -3.82 -0.66 -5.46
N CYS A 43 -3.42 -1.94 -5.37
CA CYS A 43 -2.20 -2.35 -4.67
C CYS A 43 -0.96 -1.63 -5.21
N GLN A 44 -0.81 -1.58 -6.55
CA GLN A 44 0.33 -0.90 -7.19
C GLN A 44 0.37 0.59 -6.84
N VAL A 45 -0.75 1.30 -7.03
CA VAL A 45 -0.84 2.74 -6.75
C VAL A 45 -0.58 3.03 -5.28
N LEU A 46 -1.14 2.27 -4.34
CA LEU A 46 -0.90 2.47 -2.91
C LEU A 46 0.57 2.21 -2.52
N GLY A 47 1.21 1.22 -3.15
CA GLY A 47 2.64 0.95 -2.97
C GLY A 47 3.53 2.09 -3.47
N GLU A 48 3.19 2.69 -4.61
CA GLU A 48 3.91 3.85 -5.17
C GLU A 48 3.64 5.14 -4.40
N LEU A 49 2.43 5.30 -3.87
CA LEU A 49 2.03 6.42 -3.03
C LEU A 49 2.90 6.47 -1.76
N GLY A 50 3.15 5.30 -1.15
CA GLY A 50 3.89 5.21 0.10
C GLY A 50 3.07 5.66 1.30
N ASP A 51 3.72 5.73 2.47
CA ASP A 51 3.04 6.10 3.71
C ASP A 51 2.96 7.63 3.88
N PHE A 52 1.78 8.20 3.61
CA PHE A 52 1.45 9.58 3.95
C PHE A 52 0.83 9.70 5.37
N GLY A 53 1.11 8.76 6.28
CA GLY A 53 0.55 8.70 7.64
C GLY A 53 -0.88 8.15 7.68
N SER A 54 -1.31 7.48 6.61
CA SER A 54 -2.64 6.88 6.52
C SER A 54 -2.59 5.41 6.93
N PRO A 55 -3.61 4.85 7.62
CA PRO A 55 -3.64 3.44 7.98
C PRO A 55 -3.92 2.51 6.78
N ILE A 56 -3.30 2.75 5.63
CA ILE A 56 -3.43 1.91 4.43
C ILE A 56 -2.76 0.55 4.56
N LEU A 57 -1.80 0.44 5.48
CA LEU A 57 -1.06 -0.79 5.72
C LEU A 57 -2.00 -1.93 6.13
N GLU A 58 -3.07 -1.66 6.90
CA GLU A 58 -4.02 -2.71 7.30
C GLU A 58 -4.83 -3.22 6.11
N GLN A 59 -5.23 -2.34 5.18
CA GLN A 59 -5.94 -2.76 3.97
C GLN A 59 -5.02 -3.55 3.04
N LEU A 60 -3.76 -3.14 2.90
CA LEU A 60 -2.77 -3.88 2.13
C LEU A 60 -2.43 -5.24 2.78
N ILE A 61 -2.39 -5.32 4.11
CA ILE A 61 -2.24 -6.58 4.84
C ILE A 61 -3.42 -7.52 4.56
N ASN A 62 -4.65 -7.01 4.56
CA ASN A 62 -5.82 -7.83 4.24
C ASN A 62 -5.80 -8.32 2.78
N ALA A 63 -5.27 -7.52 1.85
CA ALA A 63 -5.10 -7.92 0.45
C ALA A 63 -4.05 -9.03 0.25
N LEU A 64 -3.25 -9.35 1.27
CA LEU A 64 -2.38 -10.53 1.26
C LEU A 64 -3.18 -11.84 1.28
N ASP A 65 -4.40 -11.81 1.81
CA ASP A 65 -5.31 -12.96 1.87
C ASP A 65 -6.32 -12.95 0.70
N ASP A 66 -6.08 -12.15 -0.35
CA ASP A 66 -6.97 -12.10 -1.52
C ASP A 66 -7.06 -13.48 -2.21
N PRO A 67 -8.25 -13.90 -2.68
CA PRO A 67 -8.41 -15.16 -3.40
C PRO A 67 -7.52 -15.26 -4.64
N GLU A 68 -7.23 -14.12 -5.30
CA GLU A 68 -6.48 -14.10 -6.53
C GLU A 68 -4.97 -13.95 -6.28
N ALA A 69 -4.20 -14.91 -6.81
CA ALA A 69 -2.74 -14.95 -6.60
C ALA A 69 -2.03 -13.68 -7.07
N ILE A 70 -2.51 -13.06 -8.16
CA ILE A 70 -1.94 -11.82 -8.69
C ILE A 70 -2.16 -10.65 -7.73
N VAL A 71 -3.30 -10.57 -7.06
CA VAL A 71 -3.58 -9.53 -6.06
C VAL A 71 -2.70 -9.74 -4.84
N ARG A 72 -2.56 -10.98 -4.36
CA ARG A 72 -1.64 -11.32 -3.26
C ARG A 72 -0.20 -10.88 -3.56
N GLN A 73 0.28 -11.16 -4.77
CA GLN A 73 1.64 -10.77 -5.18
C GLN A 73 1.85 -9.25 -5.19
N GLU A 74 0.89 -8.50 -5.72
CA GLU A 74 1.00 -7.03 -5.72
C GLU A 74 0.79 -6.43 -4.32
N ALA A 75 -0.05 -7.02 -3.49
CA ALA A 75 -0.18 -6.65 -2.08
C ALA A 75 1.16 -6.83 -1.33
N ILE A 76 1.89 -7.93 -1.56
CA ILE A 76 3.24 -8.13 -0.99
C ILE A 76 4.18 -6.99 -1.42
N ARG A 77 4.21 -6.63 -2.71
CA ARG A 77 5.06 -5.56 -3.22
C ARG A 77 4.71 -4.21 -2.61
N ALA A 78 3.42 -3.90 -2.52
CA ALA A 78 2.91 -2.67 -1.94
C ALA A 78 3.25 -2.56 -0.45
N VAL A 79 3.03 -3.63 0.32
CA VAL A 79 3.39 -3.69 1.75
C VAL A 79 4.88 -3.47 1.95
N VAL A 80 5.75 -4.10 1.14
CA VAL A 80 7.21 -3.87 1.23
C VAL A 80 7.59 -2.43 0.88
N ALA A 81 6.94 -1.83 -0.11
CA ALA A 81 7.18 -0.44 -0.50
C ALA A 81 6.79 0.54 0.62
N VAL A 82 5.58 0.38 1.19
CA VAL A 82 5.07 1.22 2.28
C VAL A 82 5.84 0.98 3.59
N ALA A 83 6.24 -0.26 3.90
CA ALA A 83 6.99 -0.58 5.12
C ALA A 83 8.46 -0.11 5.07
N ARG A 84 9.03 0.12 3.89
CA ARG A 84 10.36 0.75 3.77
C ARG A 84 10.34 2.21 4.22
N THR A 85 9.18 2.86 4.18
CA THR A 85 9.03 4.28 4.54
C THR A 85 8.76 4.54 6.03
N GLU A 86 8.50 3.52 6.86
CA GLU A 86 8.19 3.70 8.29
C GLU A 86 8.98 2.79 9.28
N GLN A 87 8.85 3.15 10.56
CA GLN A 87 9.57 2.73 11.77
C GLN A 87 9.63 1.20 12.00
N GLU A 88 10.68 0.78 12.70
CA GLU A 88 11.11 -0.61 12.97
C GLU A 88 9.97 -1.53 13.47
N ASP A 89 9.06 -1.03 14.32
CA ASP A 89 7.99 -1.81 14.95
C ASP A 89 6.93 -2.35 13.96
N ARG A 90 6.69 -1.66 12.84
CA ARG A 90 5.71 -2.11 11.82
C ARG A 90 6.28 -3.18 10.89
N ARG A 91 7.61 -3.34 10.83
CA ARG A 91 8.28 -4.36 10.02
C ARG A 91 8.04 -5.76 10.56
N ASP A 92 7.97 -5.92 11.87
CA ASP A 92 7.81 -7.23 12.50
C ASP A 92 6.44 -7.86 12.20
N ARG A 93 5.35 -7.07 12.22
CA ARG A 93 4.02 -7.54 11.81
C ARG A 93 3.99 -7.95 10.34
N VAL A 94 4.62 -7.15 9.47
CA VAL A 94 4.73 -7.46 8.03
C VAL A 94 5.53 -8.74 7.83
N ALA A 95 6.66 -8.89 8.53
CA ALA A 95 7.50 -10.07 8.46
C ALA A 95 6.77 -11.32 8.98
N GLU A 96 6.00 -11.22 10.06
CA GLU A 96 5.19 -12.32 10.59
C GLU A 96 4.15 -12.77 9.57
N GLN A 97 3.43 -11.83 8.95
CA GLN A 97 2.40 -12.14 7.96
C GLN A 97 2.99 -12.74 6.67
N LEU A 98 4.11 -12.19 6.17
CA LEU A 98 4.84 -12.75 5.03
C LEU A 98 5.40 -14.15 5.34
N MET A 99 5.91 -14.38 6.55
CA MET A 99 6.33 -15.71 7.00
C MET A 99 5.16 -16.68 7.17
N ARG A 100 3.94 -16.18 7.41
CA ARG A 100 2.72 -16.99 7.40
C ARG A 100 2.40 -17.43 5.96
N MET A 101 2.41 -16.51 5.01
CA MET A 101 2.19 -16.80 3.59
C MET A 101 3.21 -17.79 3.03
N LEU A 102 4.51 -17.60 3.31
CA LEU A 102 5.57 -18.51 2.86
C LEU A 102 5.49 -19.91 3.49
N ARG A 103 4.75 -20.05 4.61
CA ARG A 103 4.50 -21.34 5.26
C ARG A 103 3.20 -22.01 4.80
N LEU A 104 2.28 -21.26 4.20
CA LEU A 104 1.11 -21.83 3.56
C LEU A 104 1.55 -22.37 2.20
N PRO A 105 1.34 -23.66 1.89
CA PRO A 105 1.57 -24.16 0.54
C PRO A 105 0.71 -23.33 -0.43
N ASP A 106 1.22 -23.07 -1.63
CA ASP A 106 0.43 -22.50 -2.72
C ASP A 106 -0.81 -23.40 -2.91
N GLU A 107 -1.93 -23.04 -2.28
CA GLU A 107 -3.17 -23.82 -2.42
C GLU A 107 -3.71 -23.58 -3.83
N PRO A 108 -4.09 -24.66 -4.53
CA PRO A 108 -4.46 -24.65 -5.94
C PRO A 108 -5.79 -23.94 -6.22
#